data_AF-A0A2N7QG87-F1
#
_entry.id   AF-A0A2N7QG87-F1
#
_cell.length_a   1.000
_cell.length_b   1.000
_cell.length_c   1.000
_cell.angle_alpha   90.00
_cell.angle_beta   90.00
_cell.angle_gamma   90.00
#
_symmetry.space_group_name_H-M   'P 1'
#
loop_
_entity.id
_entity.type
_entity.pdbx_description
1 polymer ?
#
loop_
_entity_poly.entity_id
_entity_poly.type
_entity_poly.pdbx_seq_one_letter_code
_entity_poly.pdbx_strand_id
1 'polypeptide(L)'
;LKTLVYEPIKILDKEINFLFNAGVSIFPEDGNTFEELWEKANIALDFAKKKEKGALEIYNPEFSKKIKEAFECEALIKRAFEENLFTFYYQPIFDISKLKIFGLEALVRIKEKDGLNRFPSEFIEYLEGSQYLRKFEELSIERIKEKILRWKIPISLNVSVNSILNPEFISKIVKNFKNKELSEKLIIEITESTFAKNVMVLKEYIFKIKKLGIQIALDDFGKGYASFNYLREIEFDILKIDKEFVNEMSKGRRELILVKTFIDIGHAFGMKVLAEGVETKEQLNYLDIMGCDYVQGFYLTKPMPEEEVEKLLKQNGIF
;
A
#
# COMPACT_ATOMS: atom_id res chain seq x y z
N LEU A 1 -34.20 -15.80 -8.79
CA LEU A 1 -33.68 -15.50 -7.43
C LEU A 1 -33.65 -14.02 -7.14
N LYS A 2 -32.91 -13.16 -7.89
CA LYS A 2 -32.94 -11.70 -7.65
C LYS A 2 -34.37 -11.12 -7.62
N THR A 3 -35.25 -11.47 -8.56
CA THR A 3 -36.64 -10.95 -8.61
C THR A 3 -37.56 -11.41 -7.48
N LEU A 4 -37.28 -12.50 -6.77
CA LEU A 4 -38.16 -13.05 -5.71
C LEU A 4 -37.90 -12.44 -4.31
N VAL A 5 -36.91 -11.55 -4.21
CA VAL A 5 -36.25 -11.18 -2.94
C VAL A 5 -36.38 -9.71 -2.60
N TYR A 6 -36.74 -8.88 -3.58
CA TYR A 6 -36.83 -7.43 -3.42
C TYR A 6 -38.27 -6.92 -3.24
N GLU A 7 -39.25 -7.80 -3.06
CA GLU A 7 -40.62 -7.34 -2.79
C GLU A 7 -40.75 -6.88 -1.32
N PRO A 8 -41.31 -5.68 -1.07
CA PRO A 8 -41.49 -5.17 0.28
C PRO A 8 -42.40 -6.09 1.09
N ILE A 9 -41.97 -6.42 2.32
CA ILE A 9 -42.81 -7.16 3.25
C ILE A 9 -43.62 -6.15 4.05
N LYS A 10 -44.95 -6.32 4.05
CA LYS A 10 -45.86 -5.46 4.81
C LYS A 10 -45.95 -5.97 6.25
N ILE A 11 -45.46 -5.17 7.20
CA ILE A 11 -45.56 -5.44 8.63
C ILE A 11 -46.33 -4.28 9.27
N LEU A 12 -47.56 -4.56 9.71
CA LEU A 12 -48.54 -3.53 10.10
C LEU A 12 -48.83 -2.57 8.93
N ASP A 13 -48.80 -1.26 9.17
CA ASP A 13 -49.00 -0.21 8.17
C ASP A 13 -47.70 0.28 7.51
N LYS A 14 -46.60 -0.48 7.67
CA LYS A 14 -45.30 -0.14 7.10
C LYS A 14 -44.85 -1.18 6.09
N GLU A 15 -44.32 -0.71 4.97
CA GLU A 15 -43.59 -1.54 4.01
C GLU A 15 -42.11 -1.52 4.35
N ILE A 16 -41.52 -2.71 4.49
CA ILE A 16 -40.12 -2.88 4.83
C ILE A 16 -39.44 -3.65 3.70
N ASN A 17 -38.42 -3.01 3.11
CA ASN A 17 -37.53 -3.66 2.15
C ASN A 17 -36.39 -4.36 2.91
N PHE A 18 -36.27 -5.67 2.71
CA PHE A 18 -35.14 -6.43 3.24
C PHE A 18 -34.14 -6.71 2.13
N LEU A 19 -32.87 -6.42 2.41
CA LEU A 19 -31.75 -6.87 1.60
C LEU A 19 -31.12 -8.05 2.30
N PHE A 20 -30.95 -9.17 1.59
CA PHE A 20 -30.20 -10.30 2.10
C PHE A 20 -29.07 -10.68 1.15
N ASN A 21 -27.98 -11.16 1.73
CA ASN A 21 -26.93 -11.82 0.98
C ASN A 21 -27.23 -13.30 0.88
N ALA A 22 -26.91 -13.91 -0.26
CA ALA A 22 -27.12 -15.32 -0.51
C ALA A 22 -25.86 -15.97 -1.10
N GLY A 23 -25.55 -17.17 -0.62
CA GLY A 23 -24.56 -18.05 -1.23
C GLY A 23 -25.26 -19.24 -1.86
N VAL A 24 -24.80 -19.65 -3.04
CA VAL A 24 -25.37 -20.76 -3.81
C VAL A 24 -24.28 -21.78 -4.10
N SER A 25 -24.56 -23.06 -3.90
CA SER A 25 -23.78 -24.17 -4.45
C SER A 25 -24.67 -25.02 -5.36
N ILE A 26 -24.07 -25.71 -6.32
CA ILE A 26 -24.76 -26.45 -7.38
C ILE A 26 -24.37 -27.92 -7.31
N PHE A 27 -25.36 -28.80 -7.22
CA PHE A 27 -25.16 -30.24 -7.36
C PHE A 27 -25.24 -30.65 -8.83
N PRO A 28 -24.34 -31.52 -9.33
CA PRO A 28 -23.23 -32.18 -8.63
C PRO A 28 -21.87 -31.46 -8.72
N GLU A 29 -21.80 -30.30 -9.38
CA GLU A 29 -20.55 -29.60 -9.68
C GLU A 29 -19.76 -29.21 -8.42
N ASP A 30 -20.47 -28.78 -7.38
CA ASP A 30 -19.93 -28.32 -6.12
C ASP A 30 -19.92 -29.43 -5.06
N GLY A 31 -20.26 -30.67 -5.38
CA GLY A 31 -20.14 -31.77 -4.41
C GLY A 31 -21.24 -32.80 -4.55
N ASN A 32 -20.98 -33.96 -3.94
CA ASN A 32 -21.85 -35.13 -4.01
C ASN A 32 -22.55 -35.43 -2.68
N THR A 33 -22.25 -34.68 -1.63
CA THR A 33 -22.89 -34.80 -0.31
C THR A 33 -23.56 -33.49 0.11
N PHE A 34 -24.52 -33.58 1.03
CA PHE A 34 -25.16 -32.39 1.59
C PHE A 34 -24.12 -31.50 2.30
N GLU A 35 -23.19 -32.10 3.02
CA GLU A 35 -22.14 -31.40 3.77
C GLU A 35 -21.23 -30.58 2.86
N GLU A 36 -20.78 -31.15 1.73
CA GLU A 36 -19.96 -30.46 0.74
C GLU A 36 -20.69 -29.26 0.13
N LEU A 37 -21.95 -29.46 -0.27
CA LEU A 37 -22.77 -28.40 -0.85
C LEU A 37 -23.07 -27.30 0.17
N TRP A 38 -23.34 -27.66 1.43
CA TRP A 38 -23.62 -26.73 2.51
C TRP A 38 -22.39 -25.88 2.86
N GLU A 39 -21.22 -26.49 2.98
CA GLU A 39 -19.96 -25.78 3.22
C GLU A 39 -19.70 -24.75 2.11
N LYS A 40 -19.82 -25.16 0.84
CA LYS A 40 -19.56 -24.31 -0.31
C LYS A 40 -20.59 -23.18 -0.48
N ALA A 41 -21.86 -23.44 -0.18
CA ALA A 41 -22.88 -22.39 -0.13
C ALA A 41 -22.55 -21.35 0.96
N ASN A 42 -22.05 -21.77 2.13
CA ASN A 42 -21.63 -20.84 3.18
C ASN A 42 -20.39 -20.04 2.79
N ILE A 43 -19.41 -20.68 2.13
CA ILE A 43 -18.25 -19.97 1.57
C ILE A 43 -18.72 -18.88 0.60
N ALA A 44 -19.59 -19.23 -0.36
CA ALA A 44 -20.14 -18.25 -1.29
C ALA A 44 -20.90 -17.11 -0.57
N LEU A 45 -21.66 -17.44 0.48
CA LEU A 45 -22.38 -16.45 1.28
C LEU A 45 -21.43 -15.45 1.97
N ASP A 46 -20.29 -15.91 2.47
CA ASP A 46 -19.32 -15.02 3.11
C ASP A 46 -18.66 -14.08 2.10
N PHE A 47 -18.42 -14.52 0.87
CA PHE A 47 -18.00 -13.64 -0.23
C PHE A 47 -19.11 -12.64 -0.61
N ALA A 48 -20.37 -13.08 -0.65
CA ALA A 48 -21.51 -12.20 -0.92
C ALA A 48 -21.61 -11.08 0.13
N LYS A 49 -21.46 -11.39 1.43
CA LYS A 49 -21.48 -10.40 2.51
C LYS A 49 -20.38 -9.34 2.36
N LYS A 50 -19.19 -9.73 1.85
CA LYS A 50 -18.05 -8.82 1.67
C LYS A 50 -18.17 -7.93 0.44
N LYS A 51 -18.90 -8.36 -0.59
CA LYS A 51 -19.03 -7.62 -1.86
C LYS A 51 -19.92 -6.40 -1.74
N GLU A 52 -21.21 -6.61 -1.46
CA GLU A 52 -22.19 -5.53 -1.27
C GLU A 52 -23.47 -6.07 -0.62
N LYS A 53 -24.31 -5.17 -0.08
CA LYS A 53 -25.61 -5.55 0.48
C LYS A 53 -26.54 -6.04 -0.64
N GLY A 54 -27.19 -7.18 -0.44
CA GLY A 54 -28.08 -7.76 -1.46
C GLY A 54 -27.35 -8.61 -2.50
N ALA A 55 -26.04 -8.81 -2.37
CA ALA A 55 -25.26 -9.64 -3.27
C ALA A 55 -25.67 -11.12 -3.17
N LEU A 56 -25.68 -11.77 -4.32
CA LEU A 56 -25.80 -13.22 -4.45
C LEU A 56 -24.54 -13.72 -5.15
N GLU A 57 -23.85 -14.67 -4.52
CA GLU A 57 -22.66 -15.29 -5.08
C GLU A 57 -22.89 -16.80 -5.24
N ILE A 58 -22.48 -17.32 -6.40
CA ILE A 58 -22.43 -18.76 -6.65
C ILE A 58 -21.02 -19.22 -6.28
N TYR A 59 -20.91 -20.37 -5.63
CA TYR A 59 -19.63 -20.92 -5.24
C TYR A 59 -18.69 -21.03 -6.43
N ASN A 60 -17.44 -20.67 -6.16
CA ASN A 60 -16.33 -20.79 -7.07
C ASN A 60 -15.17 -21.41 -6.29
N PRO A 61 -14.48 -22.44 -6.81
CA PRO A 61 -13.28 -23.00 -6.17
C PRO A 61 -12.23 -21.97 -5.75
N GLU A 62 -12.12 -20.84 -6.47
CA GLU A 62 -11.25 -19.71 -6.09
C GLU A 62 -11.61 -19.09 -4.73
N PHE A 63 -12.87 -19.20 -4.28
CA PHE A 63 -13.27 -18.73 -2.95
C PHE A 63 -12.65 -19.58 -1.84
N SER A 64 -12.68 -20.91 -1.98
CA SER A 64 -12.02 -21.82 -1.03
C SER A 64 -10.51 -21.61 -1.01
N LYS A 65 -9.91 -21.39 -2.19
CA LYS A 65 -8.49 -21.08 -2.30
C LYS A 65 -8.13 -19.80 -1.54
N LYS A 66 -8.88 -18.71 -1.74
CA LYS A 66 -8.68 -17.44 -1.01
C LYS A 66 -8.84 -17.58 0.51
N ILE A 67 -9.80 -18.39 0.98
CA ILE A 67 -9.95 -18.64 2.42
C ILE A 67 -8.73 -19.37 2.98
N LYS A 68 -8.24 -20.39 2.26
CA LYS A 68 -7.05 -21.14 2.64
C LYS A 68 -5.81 -20.22 2.67
N GLU A 69 -5.61 -19.41 1.64
CA GLU A 69 -4.54 -18.40 1.57
C GLU A 69 -4.62 -17.43 2.74
N ALA A 70 -5.81 -16.94 3.09
CA ALA A 70 -6.01 -16.05 4.23
C ALA A 70 -5.58 -16.69 5.56
N PHE A 71 -5.96 -17.95 5.79
CA PHE A 71 -5.58 -18.69 6.99
C PHE A 71 -4.06 -18.93 7.06
N GLU A 72 -3.45 -19.32 5.94
CA GLU A 72 -1.99 -19.51 5.85
C GLU A 72 -1.23 -18.19 6.09
N CYS A 73 -1.74 -17.07 5.54
CA CYS A 73 -1.14 -15.75 5.73
C CYS A 73 -1.30 -15.25 7.17
N GLU A 74 -2.45 -15.48 7.81
CA GLU A 74 -2.65 -15.11 9.21
C GLU A 74 -1.68 -15.89 10.12
N ALA A 75 -1.52 -17.20 9.88
CA ALA A 75 -0.55 -18.03 10.59
C ALA A 75 0.89 -17.54 10.35
N LEU A 76 1.24 -17.17 9.12
CA LEU A 76 2.54 -16.60 8.76
C LEU A 76 2.80 -15.29 9.51
N ILE A 77 1.84 -14.34 9.51
CA ILE A 77 1.96 -13.04 10.19
C ILE A 77 2.12 -13.25 11.69
N LYS A 78 1.28 -14.08 12.30
CA LYS A 78 1.36 -14.40 13.73
C LYS A 78 2.74 -14.95 14.10
N ARG A 79 3.23 -15.94 13.35
CA ARG A 79 4.56 -16.51 13.53
C ARG A 79 5.66 -15.48 13.32
N ALA A 80 5.51 -14.57 12.35
CA ALA A 80 6.48 -13.51 12.10
C ALA A 80 6.63 -12.55 13.28
N PHE A 81 5.57 -12.33 14.07
CA PHE A 81 5.67 -11.62 15.35
C PHE A 81 6.29 -12.46 16.46
N GLU A 82 5.90 -13.72 16.60
CA GLU A 82 6.39 -14.61 17.67
C GLU A 82 7.89 -14.88 17.54
N GLU A 83 8.38 -15.00 16.30
CA GLU A 83 9.76 -15.38 15.99
C GLU A 83 10.59 -14.22 15.42
N ASN A 84 10.08 -12.98 15.41
CA ASN A 84 10.75 -11.79 14.87
C ASN A 84 11.22 -11.93 13.40
N LEU A 85 10.39 -12.51 12.54
CA LEU A 85 10.75 -12.81 11.14
C LEU A 85 10.57 -11.64 10.18
N PHE A 86 9.92 -10.55 10.61
CA PHE A 86 9.87 -9.33 9.80
C PHE A 86 11.28 -8.79 9.62
N THR A 87 11.62 -8.43 8.38
CA THR A 87 12.85 -7.72 8.02
C THR A 87 12.54 -6.66 6.97
N PHE A 88 13.47 -5.74 6.75
CA PHE A 88 13.35 -4.71 5.72
C PHE A 88 14.48 -4.85 4.71
N TYR A 89 14.07 -4.85 3.45
CA TYR A 89 14.96 -4.57 2.34
C TYR A 89 14.81 -3.10 2.01
N TYR A 90 15.86 -2.50 1.45
CA TYR A 90 15.89 -1.08 1.16
C TYR A 90 16.22 -0.90 -0.31
N GLN A 91 15.43 -0.10 -1.01
CA GLN A 91 15.69 0.22 -2.40
C GLN A 91 16.09 1.69 -2.51
N PRO A 92 17.29 1.99 -3.04
CA PRO A 92 17.70 3.38 -3.23
C PRO A 92 16.85 4.14 -4.23
N ILE A 93 16.53 5.39 -3.85
CA ILE A 93 15.88 6.42 -4.67
C ILE A 93 16.96 7.39 -5.12
N PHE A 94 16.99 7.75 -6.40
CA PHE A 94 18.00 8.63 -6.99
C PHE A 94 17.41 9.95 -7.42
N ASP A 95 18.13 11.04 -7.13
CA ASP A 95 17.97 12.32 -7.84
C ASP A 95 18.40 12.11 -9.29
N ILE A 96 17.48 12.30 -10.23
CA ILE A 96 17.71 11.96 -11.63
C ILE A 96 18.79 12.86 -12.26
N SER A 97 18.87 14.12 -11.85
CA SER A 97 19.74 15.13 -12.45
C SER A 97 21.22 14.83 -12.23
N LYS A 98 21.54 14.18 -11.10
CA LYS A 98 22.92 13.85 -10.69
C LYS A 98 23.17 12.35 -10.60
N LEU A 99 22.12 11.54 -10.72
CA LEU A 99 22.12 10.11 -10.39
C LEU A 99 22.79 9.82 -9.04
N LYS A 100 22.47 10.64 -8.04
CA LYS A 100 22.92 10.45 -6.65
C LYS A 100 21.79 9.92 -5.81
N ILE A 101 22.12 9.08 -4.83
CA ILE A 101 21.14 8.54 -3.89
C ILE A 101 20.56 9.72 -3.09
N PHE A 102 19.26 9.92 -3.23
CA PHE A 102 18.46 10.87 -2.46
C PHE A 102 18.00 10.26 -1.14
N GLY A 103 17.51 9.02 -1.20
CA GLY A 103 16.88 8.32 -0.08
C GLY A 103 16.79 6.84 -0.31
N LEU A 104 16.08 6.15 0.58
CA LEU A 104 15.79 4.72 0.49
C LEU A 104 14.30 4.48 0.71
N GLU A 105 13.69 3.57 -0.03
CA GLU A 105 12.39 3.01 0.32
C GLU A 105 12.57 1.74 1.15
N ALA A 106 11.94 1.70 2.34
CA ALA A 106 11.94 0.52 3.20
C ALA A 106 10.79 -0.43 2.83
N LEU A 107 11.17 -1.60 2.32
CA LEU A 107 10.26 -2.62 1.81
C LEU A 107 10.28 -3.84 2.73
N VAL A 108 9.16 -4.07 3.42
CA VAL A 108 9.01 -5.20 4.35
C VAL A 108 9.17 -6.54 3.63
N ARG A 109 9.76 -7.51 4.31
CA ARG A 109 9.77 -8.94 3.96
C ARG A 109 9.50 -9.75 5.22
N ILE A 110 8.95 -10.95 5.06
CA ILE A 110 8.99 -11.97 6.12
C ILE A 110 10.04 -12.99 5.70
N LYS A 111 11.14 -13.09 6.46
CA LYS A 111 12.22 -14.03 6.19
C LYS A 111 12.06 -15.26 7.07
N GLU A 112 11.69 -16.38 6.46
CA GLU A 112 11.50 -17.65 7.15
C GLU A 112 12.85 -18.28 7.55
N LYS A 113 12.83 -19.24 8.49
CA LYS A 113 14.04 -19.87 9.06
C LYS A 113 14.86 -20.66 8.04
N ASP A 114 14.23 -21.17 7.00
CA ASP A 114 14.87 -21.85 5.87
C ASP A 114 15.56 -20.88 4.90
N GLY A 115 15.44 -19.57 5.13
CA GLY A 115 16.00 -18.51 4.30
C GLY A 115 15.05 -18.01 3.21
N LEU A 116 13.83 -18.56 3.11
CA LEU A 116 12.83 -18.10 2.14
C LEU A 116 12.34 -16.70 2.49
N ASN A 117 12.35 -15.80 1.51
CA ASN A 117 11.79 -14.46 1.64
C ASN A 117 10.36 -14.43 1.08
N ARG A 118 9.40 -14.07 1.93
CA ARG A 118 8.03 -13.73 1.54
C ARG A 118 7.95 -12.25 1.18
N PHE A 119 7.38 -11.97 0.03
CA PHE A 119 7.20 -10.63 -0.51
C PHE A 119 5.91 -9.99 0.00
N PRO A 120 5.83 -8.65 0.09
CA PRO A 120 4.62 -7.95 0.53
C PRO A 120 3.36 -8.40 -0.18
N SER A 121 3.42 -8.64 -1.48
CA SER A 121 2.27 -9.12 -2.27
C SER A 121 1.65 -10.43 -1.77
N GLU A 122 2.39 -11.24 -0.99
CA GLU A 122 1.87 -12.47 -0.40
C GLU A 122 1.11 -12.24 0.91
N PHE A 123 1.41 -11.19 1.68
CA PHE A 123 0.88 -11.03 3.04
C PHE A 123 0.35 -9.65 3.42
N ILE A 124 0.65 -8.59 2.65
CA ILE A 124 0.38 -7.20 3.07
C ILE A 124 -1.11 -6.91 3.15
N GLU A 125 -1.91 -7.37 2.18
CA GLU A 125 -3.37 -7.21 2.19
C GLU A 125 -3.99 -7.86 3.43
N TYR A 126 -3.52 -9.06 3.79
CA TYR A 126 -3.95 -9.77 5.00
C TYR A 126 -3.48 -9.07 6.27
N LEU A 127 -2.26 -8.53 6.27
CA LEU A 127 -1.72 -7.78 7.40
C LEU A 127 -2.56 -6.53 7.66
N GLU A 128 -2.87 -5.75 6.61
CA GLU A 128 -3.70 -4.56 6.68
C GLU A 128 -5.13 -4.83 7.17
N GLY A 129 -5.70 -5.98 6.78
CA GLY A 129 -7.02 -6.41 7.25
C GLY A 129 -7.03 -7.01 8.66
N SER A 130 -5.87 -7.25 9.26
CA SER A 130 -5.75 -7.96 10.54
C SER A 130 -5.60 -7.03 11.74
N GLN A 131 -5.81 -7.58 12.94
CA GLN A 131 -5.48 -6.91 14.20
C GLN A 131 -3.98 -6.60 14.39
N TYR A 132 -3.12 -7.19 13.56
CA TYR A 132 -1.67 -7.06 13.67
C TYR A 132 -1.10 -5.81 12.99
N LEU A 133 -1.84 -5.17 12.07
CA LEU A 133 -1.39 -3.99 11.32
C LEU A 133 -0.76 -2.94 12.24
N ARG A 134 -1.48 -2.56 13.28
CA ARG A 134 -1.02 -1.53 14.22
C ARG A 134 0.30 -1.91 14.89
N LYS A 135 0.42 -3.15 15.37
CA LYS A 135 1.65 -3.63 16.02
C LYS A 135 2.81 -3.67 15.02
N PHE A 136 2.53 -3.99 13.77
CA PHE A 136 3.51 -4.01 12.70
C PHE A 136 4.04 -2.62 12.38
N GLU A 137 3.16 -1.63 12.20
CA GLU A 137 3.59 -0.27 11.86
C GLU A 137 4.33 0.41 13.02
N GLU A 138 3.95 0.13 14.26
CA GLU A 138 4.70 0.59 15.44
C GLU A 138 6.12 0.01 15.47
N LEU A 139 6.27 -1.30 15.22
CA LEU A 139 7.57 -1.96 15.06
C LEU A 139 8.37 -1.35 13.89
N SER A 140 7.69 -1.06 12.78
CA SER A 140 8.30 -0.51 11.58
C SER A 140 8.87 0.89 11.86
N ILE A 141 8.09 1.75 12.50
CA ILE A 141 8.52 3.10 12.91
C ILE A 141 9.77 3.06 13.79
N GLU A 142 9.83 2.16 14.77
CA GLU A 142 11.00 2.01 15.64
C GLU A 142 12.25 1.59 14.84
N ARG A 143 12.11 0.60 13.96
CA ARG A 143 13.22 0.13 13.10
C ARG A 143 13.71 1.18 12.12
N ILE A 144 12.79 1.90 11.45
CA ILE A 144 13.16 2.96 10.51
C ILE A 144 13.85 4.11 11.23
N LYS A 145 13.38 4.49 12.42
CA LYS A 145 14.05 5.48 13.26
C LYS A 145 15.50 5.08 13.56
N GLU A 146 15.76 3.83 13.93
CA GLU A 146 17.13 3.35 14.15
C GLU A 146 18.00 3.47 12.88
N LYS A 147 17.44 3.15 11.72
CA LYS A 147 18.17 3.26 10.44
C LYS A 147 18.44 4.70 10.04
N ILE A 148 17.48 5.60 10.22
CA ILE A 148 17.69 7.03 9.97
C ILE A 148 18.81 7.57 10.88
N LEU A 149 18.84 7.19 12.16
CA LEU A 149 19.91 7.61 13.08
C LEU A 149 21.29 7.13 12.62
N ARG A 150 21.34 5.91 12.09
CA ARG A 150 22.59 5.28 11.63
C ARG A 150 23.07 5.83 10.29
N TRP A 151 22.20 5.85 9.29
CA TRP A 151 22.54 6.17 7.91
C TRP A 151 22.39 7.64 7.56
N LYS A 152 21.67 8.41 8.40
CA LYS A 152 21.49 9.86 8.27
C LYS A 152 20.99 10.31 6.90
N ILE A 153 20.27 9.45 6.19
CA ILE A 153 19.65 9.70 4.89
C ILE A 153 18.12 9.56 5.01
N PRO A 154 17.32 10.25 4.17
CA PRO A 154 15.88 10.01 4.10
C PRO A 154 15.51 8.54 3.86
N ILE A 155 14.51 8.05 4.59
CA ILE A 155 13.92 6.72 4.43
C ILE A 155 12.40 6.85 4.33
N SER A 156 11.86 6.33 3.23
CA SER A 156 10.43 6.14 3.00
C SER A 156 9.89 4.90 3.70
N LEU A 157 8.74 5.04 4.33
CA LEU A 157 7.99 3.94 4.95
C LEU A 157 6.52 4.01 4.54
N ASN A 158 6.01 2.89 4.02
CA ASN A 158 4.60 2.70 3.74
C ASN A 158 3.78 2.63 5.04
N VAL A 159 2.71 3.42 5.11
CA VAL A 159 1.80 3.48 6.27
C VAL A 159 0.36 3.47 5.79
N SER A 160 -0.48 2.67 6.45
CA SER A 160 -1.91 2.64 6.17
C SER A 160 -2.60 3.94 6.61
N VAL A 161 -3.46 4.48 5.75
CA VAL A 161 -4.31 5.63 6.11
C VAL A 161 -5.20 5.32 7.33
N ASN A 162 -5.63 4.07 7.52
CA ASN A 162 -6.40 3.67 8.70
C ASN A 162 -5.62 3.92 10.00
N SER A 163 -4.30 3.78 9.96
CA SER A 163 -3.43 4.03 11.11
C SER A 163 -3.19 5.52 11.32
N ILE A 164 -3.09 6.31 10.26
CA ILE A 164 -3.04 7.78 10.37
C ILE A 164 -4.32 8.33 10.99
N LEU A 165 -5.47 7.75 10.67
CA LEU A 165 -6.76 8.10 11.29
C LEU A 165 -6.85 7.72 12.78
N ASN A 166 -5.86 7.00 13.33
CA ASN A 166 -5.82 6.62 14.74
C ASN A 166 -5.00 7.62 15.58
N PRO A 167 -5.62 8.32 16.55
CA PRO A 167 -4.92 9.31 17.39
C PRO A 167 -3.74 8.74 18.18
N GLU A 168 -3.81 7.47 18.60
CA GLU A 168 -2.75 6.83 19.38
C GLU A 168 -1.51 6.54 18.51
N PHE A 169 -1.71 6.19 17.25
CA PHE A 169 -0.62 6.00 16.30
C PHE A 169 0.08 7.32 15.99
N ILE A 170 -0.69 8.40 15.75
CA ILE A 170 -0.14 9.75 15.60
C ILE A 170 0.66 10.18 16.82
N SER A 171 0.16 9.91 18.01
CA SER A 171 0.88 10.20 19.27
C SER A 171 2.22 9.46 19.35
N LYS A 172 2.30 8.22 18.83
CA LYS A 172 3.55 7.45 18.74
C LYS A 172 4.53 8.02 17.71
N ILE A 173 4.06 8.45 16.54
CA ILE A 173 4.91 9.15 15.55
C ILE A 173 5.51 10.40 16.19
N VAL A 174 4.66 11.25 16.79
CA VAL A 174 5.10 12.48 17.47
C VAL A 174 6.13 12.17 18.56
N LYS A 175 5.92 11.12 19.36
CA LYS A 175 6.88 10.71 20.40
C LYS A 175 8.21 10.27 19.80
N ASN A 176 8.20 9.50 18.72
CA ASN A 176 9.41 8.94 18.12
C ASN A 176 10.25 9.96 17.36
N PHE A 177 9.60 10.94 16.72
CA PHE A 177 10.20 11.90 15.80
C PHE A 177 10.17 13.35 16.33
N LYS A 178 10.34 13.55 17.64
CA LYS A 178 10.46 14.91 18.23
C LYS A 178 11.72 15.66 17.80
N ASN A 179 12.80 14.94 17.48
CA ASN A 179 14.03 15.55 17.00
C ASN A 179 13.88 15.89 15.52
N LYS A 180 14.06 17.17 15.18
CA LYS A 180 13.90 17.69 13.83
C LYS A 180 14.83 17.03 12.80
N GLU A 181 16.09 16.76 13.15
CA GLU A 181 17.05 16.11 12.24
C GLU A 181 16.68 14.66 11.90
N LEU A 182 15.86 14.04 12.76
CA LEU A 182 15.37 12.69 12.60
C LEU A 182 14.05 12.69 11.80
N SER A 183 13.13 13.59 12.12
CA SER A 183 11.83 13.71 11.45
C SER A 183 11.95 14.12 9.99
N GLU A 184 12.86 15.04 9.65
CA GLU A 184 13.10 15.48 8.26
C GLU A 184 13.62 14.38 7.34
N LYS A 185 14.05 13.24 7.91
CA LYS A 185 14.52 12.07 7.16
C LYS A 185 13.51 10.93 7.15
N LEU A 186 12.34 11.11 7.74
CA LEU A 186 11.24 10.16 7.56
C LEU A 186 10.32 10.69 6.45
N ILE A 187 10.08 9.86 5.45
CA ILE A 187 9.03 10.06 4.45
C ILE A 187 7.96 9.00 4.74
N ILE A 188 6.73 9.42 4.95
CA ILE A 188 5.59 8.51 5.10
C ILE A 188 4.88 8.41 3.76
N GLU A 189 4.75 7.19 3.25
CA GLU A 189 4.06 6.92 1.99
C GLU A 189 2.66 6.40 2.28
N ILE A 190 1.66 6.97 1.61
CA ILE A 190 0.26 6.59 1.76
C ILE A 190 -0.39 6.37 0.41
N THR A 191 -1.15 5.29 0.27
CA THR A 191 -1.80 4.91 -0.98
C THR A 191 -3.12 5.65 -1.18
N GLU A 192 -3.39 5.98 -2.45
CA GLU A 192 -4.56 6.76 -2.86
C GLU A 192 -5.92 6.10 -2.54
N SER A 193 -6.00 4.77 -2.70
CA SER A 193 -7.24 3.98 -2.64
C SER A 193 -7.98 4.05 -1.29
N THR A 194 -7.31 4.58 -0.26
CA THR A 194 -7.80 4.58 1.13
C THR A 194 -8.36 5.94 1.59
N PHE A 195 -8.28 6.99 0.77
CA PHE A 195 -8.71 8.36 1.14
C PHE A 195 -10.22 8.57 1.23
N ALA A 196 -11.04 7.63 0.75
CA ALA A 196 -12.50 7.75 0.74
C ALA A 196 -13.13 7.87 2.14
N LYS A 197 -12.37 7.59 3.22
CA LYS A 197 -12.85 7.63 4.60
C LYS A 197 -12.31 8.88 5.32
N ASN A 198 -13.19 9.86 5.55
CA ASN A 198 -12.98 10.98 6.47
C ASN A 198 -11.74 11.87 6.19
N VAL A 199 -11.71 12.47 5.00
CA VAL A 199 -10.63 13.36 4.52
C VAL A 199 -10.28 14.50 5.48
N MET A 200 -11.26 15.06 6.20
CA MET A 200 -11.03 16.18 7.12
C MET A 200 -10.17 15.78 8.32
N VAL A 201 -10.41 14.59 8.89
CA VAL A 201 -9.59 14.05 9.98
C VAL A 201 -8.20 13.68 9.48
N LEU A 202 -8.12 13.07 8.30
CA LEU A 202 -6.84 12.74 7.66
C LEU A 202 -5.97 13.99 7.46
N LYS A 203 -6.55 15.07 6.93
CA LYS A 203 -5.90 16.37 6.75
C LYS A 203 -5.32 16.92 8.05
N GLU A 204 -6.10 16.86 9.14
CA GLU A 204 -5.64 17.33 10.46
C GLU A 204 -4.43 16.54 10.97
N TYR A 205 -4.45 15.20 10.82
CA TYR A 205 -3.35 14.36 11.29
C TYR A 205 -2.10 14.47 10.40
N ILE A 206 -2.27 14.55 9.08
CA ILE A 206 -1.16 14.83 8.17
C ILE A 206 -0.52 16.18 8.51
N PHE A 207 -1.31 17.22 8.78
CA PHE A 207 -0.77 18.51 9.20
C PHE A 207 0.04 18.42 10.51
N LYS A 208 -0.40 17.61 11.48
CA LYS A 208 0.37 17.36 12.73
C LYS A 208 1.69 16.63 12.45
N ILE A 209 1.68 15.66 11.54
CA ILE A 209 2.89 14.94 11.12
C ILE A 209 3.87 15.91 10.44
N LYS A 210 3.40 16.69 9.46
CA LYS A 210 4.22 17.67 8.72
C LYS A 210 4.82 18.74 9.62
N LYS A 211 4.14 19.15 10.69
CA LYS A 211 4.69 20.08 11.69
C LYS A 211 5.96 19.58 12.38
N LEU A 212 6.21 18.27 12.36
CA LEU A 212 7.47 17.70 12.86
C LEU A 212 8.60 17.83 11.84
N GLY A 213 8.31 18.11 10.57
CA GLY A 213 9.25 18.05 9.45
C GLY A 213 9.20 16.75 8.65
N ILE A 214 8.34 15.80 9.04
CA ILE A 214 8.14 14.55 8.29
C ILE A 214 7.47 14.86 6.95
N GLN A 215 8.02 14.30 5.87
CA GLN A 215 7.46 14.44 4.53
C GLN A 215 6.38 13.38 4.28
N ILE A 216 5.37 13.72 3.47
CA ILE A 216 4.31 12.80 3.05
C ILE A 216 4.40 12.57 1.55
N ALA A 217 4.50 11.32 1.14
CA ALA A 217 4.42 10.90 -0.26
C ALA A 217 3.04 10.31 -0.57
N LEU A 218 2.47 10.70 -1.69
CA LEU A 218 1.30 10.06 -2.27
C LEU A 218 1.76 8.89 -3.16
N ASP A 219 1.43 7.67 -2.75
CA ASP A 219 1.81 6.45 -3.45
C ASP A 219 0.72 5.95 -4.41
N ASP A 220 1.13 5.17 -5.41
CA ASP A 220 0.28 4.55 -6.42
C ASP A 220 -0.60 5.54 -7.23
N PHE A 221 -0.10 6.76 -7.48
CA PHE A 221 -0.89 7.80 -8.14
C PHE A 221 -1.35 7.36 -9.54
N GLY A 222 -2.66 7.45 -9.79
CA GLY A 222 -3.27 7.16 -11.08
C GLY A 222 -3.93 5.77 -11.19
N LYS A 223 -3.70 4.88 -10.21
CA LYS A 223 -4.41 3.58 -10.14
C LYS A 223 -5.81 3.69 -9.57
N GLY A 224 -6.06 4.69 -8.72
CA GLY A 224 -7.36 4.90 -8.10
C GLY A 224 -8.15 6.04 -8.75
N TYR A 225 -9.34 6.28 -8.19
CA TYR A 225 -10.07 7.51 -8.44
C TYR A 225 -9.40 8.63 -7.66
N ALA A 226 -8.29 9.16 -8.19
CA ALA A 226 -7.64 10.33 -7.62
C ALA A 226 -8.61 11.48 -7.84
N SER A 227 -9.51 11.67 -6.88
CA SER A 227 -10.30 12.88 -6.89
C SER A 227 -9.27 13.97 -6.69
N PHE A 228 -9.02 14.79 -7.72
CA PHE A 228 -8.20 16.01 -7.64
C PHE A 228 -8.51 16.81 -6.35
N ASN A 229 -9.71 16.64 -5.81
CA ASN A 229 -10.12 17.09 -4.48
C ASN A 229 -9.15 16.70 -3.35
N TYR A 230 -8.59 15.48 -3.30
CA TYR A 230 -7.63 15.09 -2.26
C TYR A 230 -6.31 15.84 -2.37
N LEU A 231 -5.79 16.02 -3.59
CA LEU A 231 -4.59 16.84 -3.84
C LEU A 231 -4.81 18.31 -3.46
N ARG A 232 -6.05 18.80 -3.52
CA ARG A 232 -6.40 20.16 -3.07
C ARG A 232 -6.52 20.28 -1.55
N GLU A 233 -6.89 19.21 -0.85
CA GLU A 233 -7.16 19.26 0.58
C GLU A 233 -5.95 18.86 1.44
N ILE A 234 -5.07 18.00 0.92
CA ILE A 234 -3.94 17.44 1.65
C ILE A 234 -2.63 17.92 1.00
N GLU A 235 -1.75 18.47 1.82
CA GLU A 235 -0.42 18.91 1.39
C GLU A 235 0.56 17.73 1.32
N PHE A 236 0.78 17.20 0.13
CA PHE A 236 1.80 16.21 -0.14
C PHE A 236 3.15 16.87 -0.48
N ASP A 237 4.25 16.17 -0.23
CA ASP A 237 5.61 16.63 -0.58
C ASP A 237 6.13 15.90 -1.83
N ILE A 238 5.74 14.63 -1.99
CA ILE A 238 6.18 13.77 -3.09
C ILE A 238 4.95 13.10 -3.72
N LEU A 239 4.90 13.07 -5.06
CA LEU A 239 3.96 12.27 -5.83
C LEU A 239 4.73 11.09 -6.45
N LYS A 240 4.31 9.85 -6.18
CA LYS A 240 4.91 8.65 -6.73
C LYS A 240 4.09 8.16 -7.92
N ILE A 241 4.73 8.07 -9.08
CA ILE A 241 4.16 7.48 -10.30
C ILE A 241 4.45 5.99 -10.27
N ASP A 242 3.38 5.19 -10.22
CA ASP A 242 3.50 3.74 -10.15
C ASP A 242 4.20 3.13 -11.39
N LYS A 243 4.89 2.02 -11.13
CA LYS A 243 5.60 1.23 -12.14
C LYS A 243 4.77 0.85 -13.36
N GLU A 244 3.46 0.65 -13.24
CA GLU A 244 2.61 0.29 -14.38
C GLU A 244 2.65 1.41 -15.43
N PHE A 245 2.51 2.67 -15.02
CA PHE A 245 2.60 3.81 -15.96
C PHE A 245 4.00 3.95 -16.55
N VAL A 246 5.05 3.76 -15.75
CA VAL A 246 6.45 3.82 -16.20
C VAL A 246 6.77 2.67 -17.17
N ASN A 247 6.21 1.49 -16.97
CA ASN A 247 6.34 0.36 -17.88
C ASN A 247 5.60 0.58 -19.21
N GLU A 248 4.48 1.28 -19.17
CA GLU A 248 3.68 1.54 -20.36
C GLU A 248 4.14 2.75 -21.18
N MET A 249 4.91 3.67 -20.61
CA MET A 249 5.24 4.95 -21.28
C MET A 249 6.03 4.81 -22.58
N SER A 250 6.74 3.70 -22.78
CA SER A 250 7.46 3.41 -24.04
C SER A 250 6.57 2.75 -25.11
N LYS A 251 5.32 2.38 -24.81
CA LYS A 251 4.42 1.71 -25.75
C LYS A 251 3.86 2.65 -26.82
N GLY A 252 3.77 3.95 -26.52
CA GLY A 252 3.17 4.91 -27.44
C GLY A 252 3.16 6.34 -26.91
N ARG A 253 2.78 7.26 -27.81
CA ARG A 253 2.71 8.69 -27.51
C ARG A 253 1.71 9.01 -26.40
N ARG A 254 0.61 8.25 -26.30
CA ARG A 254 -0.45 8.51 -25.32
C ARG A 254 0.03 8.22 -23.90
N GLU A 255 0.69 7.09 -23.72
CA GLU A 255 1.23 6.61 -22.46
C GLU A 255 2.35 7.55 -21.97
N LEU A 256 3.22 7.98 -22.88
CA LEU A 256 4.24 8.99 -22.60
C LEU A 256 3.64 10.34 -22.14
N ILE A 257 2.60 10.82 -22.83
CA ILE A 257 1.88 12.05 -22.44
C ILE A 257 1.24 11.91 -21.05
N LEU A 258 0.72 10.73 -20.72
CA LEU A 258 0.10 10.48 -19.41
C LEU A 258 1.13 10.64 -18.28
N VAL A 259 2.29 10.01 -18.41
CA VAL A 259 3.39 10.17 -17.43
C VAL A 259 3.84 11.62 -17.34
N LYS A 260 4.00 12.32 -18.47
CA LYS A 260 4.32 13.75 -18.46
C LYS A 260 3.27 14.57 -17.70
N THR A 261 2.00 14.26 -17.90
CA THR A 261 0.89 14.93 -17.23
C THR A 261 0.96 14.74 -15.71
N PHE A 262 1.28 13.54 -15.23
CA PHE A 262 1.46 13.30 -13.80
C PHE A 262 2.63 14.09 -13.21
N ILE A 263 3.74 14.19 -13.95
CA ILE A 263 4.88 15.04 -13.55
C ILE A 263 4.43 16.50 -13.42
N ASP A 264 3.73 17.01 -14.43
CA ASP A 264 3.25 18.40 -14.46
C ASP A 264 2.24 18.69 -13.35
N ILE A 265 1.35 17.76 -13.02
CA ILE A 265 0.43 17.86 -11.87
C ILE A 265 1.23 17.93 -10.57
N GLY A 266 2.19 17.02 -10.38
CA GLY A 266 3.07 17.01 -9.21
C GLY A 266 3.69 18.39 -8.96
N HIS A 267 4.36 18.92 -10.00
CA HIS A 267 5.01 20.23 -9.94
C HIS A 267 4.04 21.40 -9.76
N ALA A 268 2.86 21.36 -10.40
CA ALA A 268 1.86 22.42 -10.27
C ALA A 268 1.32 22.56 -8.84
N PHE A 269 1.30 21.47 -8.07
CA PHE A 269 0.95 21.47 -6.65
C PHE A 269 2.15 21.67 -5.72
N GLY A 270 3.34 21.95 -6.26
CA GLY A 270 4.57 22.17 -5.49
C GLY A 270 5.23 20.90 -4.95
N MET A 271 4.83 19.73 -5.43
CA MET A 271 5.41 18.44 -5.05
C MET A 271 6.65 18.11 -5.88
N LYS A 272 7.50 17.26 -5.33
CA LYS A 272 8.50 16.50 -6.09
C LYS A 272 7.88 15.25 -6.69
N VAL A 273 8.40 14.77 -7.80
CA VAL A 273 7.86 13.58 -8.49
C VAL A 273 8.87 12.45 -8.49
N LEU A 274 8.47 11.30 -7.98
CA LEU A 274 9.22 10.05 -7.98
C LEU A 274 8.60 9.08 -8.97
N ALA A 275 9.34 8.64 -9.99
CA ALA A 275 8.91 7.58 -10.88
C ALA A 275 9.47 6.22 -10.45
N GLU A 276 8.58 5.25 -10.26
CA GLU A 276 8.93 3.90 -9.80
C GLU A 276 9.04 2.89 -10.95
N GLY A 277 9.75 1.79 -10.70
CA GLY A 277 9.84 0.70 -11.67
C GLY A 277 10.60 1.05 -12.94
N VAL A 278 11.61 1.92 -12.88
CA VAL A 278 12.51 2.16 -14.02
C VAL A 278 13.34 0.90 -14.30
N GLU A 279 13.10 0.25 -15.43
CA GLU A 279 13.72 -1.02 -15.84
C GLU A 279 14.68 -0.90 -17.03
N THR A 280 14.63 0.21 -17.76
CA THR A 280 15.47 0.44 -18.95
C THR A 280 16.10 1.84 -18.96
N LYS A 281 17.21 1.96 -19.71
CA LYS A 281 17.86 3.26 -19.97
C LYS A 281 16.94 4.22 -20.73
N GLU A 282 16.15 3.70 -21.66
CA GLU A 282 15.21 4.50 -22.43
C GLU A 282 14.17 5.16 -21.51
N GLN A 283 13.62 4.40 -20.57
CA GLN A 283 12.68 4.94 -19.59
C GLN A 283 13.31 6.05 -18.74
N LEU A 284 14.54 5.83 -18.24
CA LEU A 284 15.28 6.84 -17.48
C LEU A 284 15.47 8.13 -18.30
N ASN A 285 15.86 8.02 -19.57
CA ASN A 285 16.05 9.18 -20.44
C ASN A 285 14.75 9.96 -20.67
N TYR A 286 13.63 9.26 -20.89
CA TYR A 286 12.34 9.92 -21.05
C TYR A 286 11.96 10.70 -19.78
N LEU A 287 12.11 10.08 -18.60
CA LEU A 287 11.80 10.72 -17.31
C LEU A 287 12.67 11.96 -17.07
N ASP A 288 13.94 11.92 -17.43
CA ASP A 288 14.87 13.06 -17.32
C ASP A 288 14.43 14.21 -18.25
N ILE A 289 14.14 13.91 -19.52
CA ILE A 289 13.64 14.90 -20.49
C ILE A 289 12.30 15.52 -20.05
N MET A 290 11.43 14.72 -19.42
CA MET A 290 10.14 15.18 -18.90
C MET A 290 10.27 15.99 -17.61
N GLY A 291 11.45 16.04 -17.00
CA GLY A 291 11.74 16.80 -15.78
C GLY A 291 11.33 16.10 -14.49
N CYS A 292 11.24 14.77 -14.47
CA CYS A 292 11.03 14.01 -13.23
C CYS A 292 12.11 14.38 -12.20
N ASP A 293 11.83 14.36 -10.89
CA ASP A 293 12.83 14.73 -9.88
C ASP A 293 13.62 13.51 -9.38
N TYR A 294 12.89 12.43 -9.09
CA TYR A 294 13.44 11.22 -8.48
C TYR A 294 13.05 9.98 -9.26
N VAL A 295 13.92 8.97 -9.23
CA VAL A 295 13.69 7.68 -9.88
C VAL A 295 14.12 6.53 -9.00
N GLN A 296 13.37 5.44 -9.11
CA GLN A 296 13.65 4.17 -8.47
C GLN A 296 13.29 3.04 -9.42
N GLY A 297 14.09 1.99 -9.46
CA GLY A 297 13.82 0.84 -10.32
C GLY A 297 15.01 -0.08 -10.53
N PHE A 298 14.74 -1.26 -11.08
CA PHE A 298 15.74 -2.34 -11.21
C PHE A 298 16.84 -2.04 -12.22
N TYR A 299 16.64 -1.07 -13.12
CA TYR A 299 17.71 -0.55 -13.98
C TYR A 299 18.85 0.06 -13.16
N LEU A 300 18.50 0.73 -12.05
CA LEU A 300 19.44 1.38 -11.15
C LEU A 300 19.90 0.40 -10.08
N THR A 301 18.94 -0.20 -9.37
CA THR A 301 19.20 -1.05 -8.21
C THR A 301 17.93 -1.78 -7.76
N LYS A 302 18.12 -3.02 -7.30
CA LYS A 302 17.06 -3.82 -6.68
C LYS A 302 16.97 -3.52 -5.17
N PRO A 303 15.82 -3.78 -4.52
CA PRO A 303 15.74 -3.83 -3.08
C PRO A 303 16.79 -4.79 -2.54
N MET A 304 17.57 -4.35 -1.56
CA MET A 304 18.70 -5.11 -1.02
C MET A 304 18.66 -5.17 0.51
N PRO A 305 19.25 -6.21 1.12
CA PRO A 305 19.29 -6.31 2.57
C PRO A 305 20.15 -5.20 3.17
N GLU A 306 19.97 -4.96 4.47
CA GLU A 306 20.65 -3.91 5.23
C GLU A 306 22.16 -3.86 4.96
N GLU A 307 22.85 -4.99 5.05
CA GLU A 307 24.31 -5.07 4.89
C GLU A 307 24.81 -4.60 3.53
N GLU A 308 24.02 -4.81 2.47
CA GLU A 308 24.37 -4.36 1.11
C GLU A 308 24.13 -2.87 0.94
N VAL A 309 23.03 -2.34 1.49
CA VAL A 309 22.79 -0.89 1.53
C VAL A 309 23.91 -0.18 2.26
N GLU A 310 24.38 -0.71 3.39
CA GLU A 310 25.47 -0.06 4.12
C GLU A 310 26.75 0.02 3.31
N LYS A 311 27.09 -1.02 2.56
CA LYS A 311 28.26 -1.01 1.66
C LYS A 311 28.07 0.06 0.58
N LEU A 312 26.89 0.09 -0.04
CA LEU A 312 26.55 1.06 -1.09
C LEU A 312 26.64 2.51 -0.58
N LEU A 313 26.04 2.80 0.57
CA LEU A 313 26.04 4.14 1.15
C LEU A 313 27.44 4.61 1.54
N LYS A 314 28.28 3.72 2.11
CA LYS A 314 29.68 4.03 2.44
C LYS A 314 30.52 4.31 1.19
N GLN A 315 30.34 3.53 0.12
CA GLN A 315 31.01 3.76 -1.16
C GLN A 315 30.65 5.12 -1.78
N ASN A 316 29.45 5.62 -1.48
CA ASN A 316 28.98 6.94 -1.92
C ASN A 316 29.26 8.06 -0.91
N GLY A 317 29.94 7.78 0.21
CA GLY A 317 30.30 8.77 1.23
C GLY A 317 29.10 9.39 1.96
N ILE A 318 27.99 8.67 2.07
CA ILE A 318 26.74 9.17 2.67
C ILE A 318 26.77 9.10 4.19
N PHE A 319 27.38 8.05 4.77
CA PHE A 319 27.56 7.93 6.22
C PHE A 319 28.85 7.23 6.62
#